data_AF-A0A3B9UQB6-F1
#
_entry.id   AF-A0A3B9UQB6-F1
#
_cell.length_a   1.000
_cell.length_b   1.000
_cell.length_c   1.000
_cell.angle_alpha   90.00
_cell.angle_beta   90.00
_cell.angle_gamma   90.00
#
_symmetry.space_group_name_H-M   'P 1'
#
loop_
_entity.id
_entity.type
_entity.pdbx_description
1 polymer ?
#
loop_
_entity_poly.entity_id
_entity_poly.type
_entity_poly.pdbx_seq_one_letter_code
_entity_poly.pdbx_strand_id
1 'polypeptide(L)' 'MRKFKIFKLTAIMAICALMLTACTNSNNEAGGPETKKPVESTVEITDVHGTVTVPVNPKNVVALDNRTFETLADW' A
#
# COMPACT_ATOMS: atom_id res chain seq x y z
N MET A 1 45.50 20.19 15.62
CA MET A 1 44.98 19.30 14.55
C MET A 1 44.14 18.12 15.03
N ARG A 2 44.33 17.56 16.25
CA ARG A 2 43.48 16.45 16.75
C ARG A 2 42.04 16.89 17.08
N LYS A 3 41.84 18.02 17.77
CA LYS A 3 40.49 18.49 18.17
C LYS A 3 39.56 18.86 17.01
N PHE A 4 40.11 19.40 15.92
CA PHE A 4 39.36 19.68 14.68
C PHE A 4 38.91 18.41 13.94
N LYS A 5 39.67 17.31 14.04
CA LYS A 5 39.33 16.04 13.40
C LYS A 5 38.24 15.29 14.17
N ILE A 6 38.24 15.41 15.49
CA ILE A 6 37.19 14.88 16.38
C ILE A 6 35.87 15.66 16.17
N PHE A 7 35.94 16.99 16.02
CA PHE A 7 34.78 17.84 15.77
C PHE A 7 34.11 17.58 14.42
N LYS A 8 34.90 17.29 13.37
CA LYS A 8 34.37 16.88 12.05
C LYS A 8 33.70 15.50 12.09
N LEU A 9 34.21 14.57 12.90
CA LEU A 9 33.64 13.22 13.04
C LEU A 9 32.28 13.25 13.78
N THR A 10 32.16 14.07 14.82
CA THR A 10 30.89 14.26 15.54
C THR A 10 29.81 14.94 14.70
N ALA A 11 30.19 15.84 13.79
CA ALA A 11 29.25 16.51 12.90
C ALA A 11 28.64 15.56 11.85
N ILE A 12 29.42 14.61 11.32
CA ILE A 12 28.95 13.65 10.30
C ILE A 12 28.00 12.61 10.93
N MET A 13 28.27 12.17 12.17
CA MET A 13 27.43 11.18 12.85
C MET A 13 26.04 11.72 13.22
N ALA A 14 25.93 13.02 13.54
CA ALA A 14 24.66 13.66 13.87
C ALA A 14 23.71 13.74 12.66
N ILE A 15 24.25 13.93 11.45
CA ILE A 15 23.45 14.00 10.21
C ILE A 15 22.91 12.61 9.83
N CYS A 16 23.67 11.54 10.09
CA CYS A 16 23.19 10.17 9.85
C CYS A 16 22.05 9.77 10.80
N ALA A 17 22.08 10.20 12.07
CA ALA A 17 21.02 9.89 13.03
C ALA A 17 19.66 10.56 12.68
N LEU A 18 19.68 11.73 12.04
CA LEU A 18 18.48 12.44 11.59
C LEU A 18 17.80 11.74 10.39
N MET A 19 18.52 10.93 9.61
CA MET A 19 17.95 10.19 8.48
C MET A 19 17.24 8.89 8.93
N LEU A 20 17.52 8.37 10.13
CA LEU A 20 16.86 7.16 10.63
C LEU A 20 15.46 7.41 11.21
N THR A 21 15.15 8.63 11.67
CA THR A 21 13.82 8.95 12.21
C THR A 21 12.78 9.26 11.14
N ALA A 22 13.18 9.51 9.89
CA ALA A 22 12.27 9.77 8.78
C ALA A 22 11.55 8.50 8.26
N CYS A 23 12.05 7.30 8.59
CA CYS A 23 11.37 6.04 8.29
C CYS A 23 10.46 5.56 9.43
N THR A 24 10.29 6.33 10.52
CA THR A 24 9.26 6.01 11.50
C THR A 24 7.91 6.37 10.88
N ASN A 25 7.24 5.36 10.34
CA ASN A 25 5.86 5.48 9.91
C ASN A 25 5.02 5.65 11.17
N SER A 26 4.81 6.90 11.60
CA SER A 26 3.89 7.21 12.70
C SER A 26 2.47 7.00 12.20
N ASN A 27 2.03 5.75 12.18
CA ASN A 27 0.62 5.42 12.04
C ASN A 27 -0.11 5.75 13.36
N ASN A 28 -0.16 7.04 13.69
CA ASN A 28 -1.05 7.61 14.69
C ASN A 28 -2.27 8.15 13.96
N GLU A 29 -3.05 7.24 13.38
CA GLU A 29 -4.43 7.55 13.05
C GLU A 29 -5.22 7.42 14.36
N ALA A 30 -5.49 8.56 14.98
CA ALA A 30 -6.52 8.66 15.98
C ALA A 30 -7.84 8.27 15.29
N GLY A 31 -8.30 7.05 15.58
CA GLY A 31 -9.57 6.52 15.12
C GLY A 31 -10.72 7.42 15.57
N GLY A 32 -11.10 8.37 14.72
CA GLY A 32 -12.43 8.94 14.73
C GLY A 32 -13.45 7.83 14.45
N PRO A 33 -14.72 8.02 14.83
CA PRO A 33 -15.74 7.00 14.58
C PRO A 33 -15.82 6.77 13.07
N GLU A 34 -15.29 5.64 12.61
CA GLU A 34 -15.53 5.14 11.27
C GLU A 34 -17.03 5.01 11.11
N THR A 35 -17.63 5.98 10.45
CA THR A 35 -18.95 5.80 9.87
C THR A 35 -18.74 4.71 8.84
N LYS A 36 -19.05 3.46 9.21
CA LYS A 36 -19.02 2.31 8.31
C LYS A 36 -19.92 2.66 7.14
N LYS A 37 -19.31 3.16 6.05
CA LYS A 37 -19.99 3.24 4.76
C LYS A 37 -20.53 1.85 4.48
N PRO A 38 -21.76 1.73 3.94
CA PRO A 38 -22.25 0.44 3.47
C PRO A 38 -21.17 -0.18 2.60
N VAL A 39 -20.72 -1.39 2.94
CA VAL A 39 -19.75 -2.11 2.12
C VAL A 39 -20.46 -2.39 0.80
N GLU A 40 -20.07 -1.69 -0.26
CA GLU A 40 -20.60 -1.95 -1.59
C GLU A 40 -20.24 -3.39 -1.96
N SER A 41 -21.27 -4.20 -2.19
CA SER A 41 -21.12 -5.63 -2.48
C SER A 41 -20.77 -5.88 -3.94
N THR A 42 -20.80 -4.84 -4.77
CA THR A 42 -20.60 -4.90 -6.22
C THR A 42 -19.84 -3.68 -6.74
N VAL A 43 -19.12 -3.85 -7.84
CA VAL A 43 -18.41 -2.81 -8.58
C VAL A 43 -18.84 -2.79 -10.04
N GLU A 44 -18.83 -1.62 -10.67
CA GLU A 44 -19.04 -1.48 -12.11
C GLU A 44 -17.71 -1.56 -12.86
N ILE A 45 -17.66 -2.40 -13.88
CA ILE A 45 -16.47 -2.65 -14.71
C ILE A 45 -16.88 -2.46 -16.17
N THR A 46 -16.11 -1.68 -16.93
CA THR A 46 -16.32 -1.54 -18.38
C THR A 46 -15.37 -2.48 -19.14
N ASP A 47 -15.93 -3.33 -19.98
CA ASP A 47 -15.20 -4.23 -20.88
C ASP A 47 -15.52 -3.94 -22.37
N VAL A 48 -15.07 -4.82 -23.26
CA VAL A 48 -15.28 -4.68 -24.72
C VAL A 48 -16.75 -4.80 -25.14
N HIS A 49 -17.62 -5.27 -24.25
CA HIS A 49 -19.06 -5.44 -24.45
C HIS A 49 -19.90 -4.39 -23.70
N GLY A 50 -19.30 -3.55 -22.86
CA GLY A 50 -19.95 -2.45 -22.16
C GLY A 50 -19.70 -2.48 -20.65
N THR A 51 -20.57 -1.84 -19.86
CA THR A 51 -20.45 -1.84 -18.39
C THR A 51 -21.21 -3.00 -17.78
N VAL A 52 -20.56 -3.73 -16.87
CA VAL A 52 -21.10 -4.86 -16.12
C VAL A 52 -20.88 -4.68 -14.63
N THR A 53 -21.86 -5.08 -13.82
CA THR A 53 -21.78 -5.03 -12.37
C THR A 53 -21.32 -6.39 -11.82
N VAL A 54 -20.22 -6.40 -11.06
CA VAL A 54 -19.54 -7.62 -10.59
C VAL A 54 -19.45 -7.61 -9.07
N PRO A 55 -19.72 -8.72 -8.36
CA PRO A 55 -19.58 -8.78 -6.91
C PRO A 55 -18.12 -8.68 -6.48
N VAL A 56 -17.86 -7.98 -5.37
CA VAL A 56 -16.49 -7.74 -4.86
C VAL A 56 -15.83 -9.03 -4.33
N ASN A 57 -16.63 -9.99 -3.84
CA ASN A 57 -16.13 -11.27 -3.34
C ASN A 57 -16.92 -12.46 -3.94
N PRO A 58 -16.63 -12.84 -5.19
CA PRO A 58 -17.31 -13.97 -5.85
C PRO A 58 -16.92 -15.30 -5.21
N LYS A 59 -17.87 -16.23 -5.08
CA LYS A 59 -17.60 -17.56 -4.51
C LYS A 59 -16.95 -18.53 -5.50
N ASN A 60 -17.26 -18.38 -6.79
CA ASN A 60 -16.76 -19.23 -7.85
C ASN A 60 -16.54 -18.36 -9.09
N VAL A 61 -15.45 -18.63 -9.81
CA VAL A 61 -15.10 -17.96 -11.07
C VAL A 61 -14.85 -19.03 -12.13
N VAL A 62 -15.45 -18.86 -13.31
CA VAL A 62 -15.24 -19.74 -14.46
C VAL A 62 -14.58 -18.92 -15.56
N ALA A 63 -13.39 -19.36 -15.99
CA ALA A 63 -12.64 -18.73 -17.06
C ALA A 63 -12.76 -19.53 -18.36
N LEU A 64 -12.99 -18.82 -19.47
CA LEU A 64 -13.06 -19.39 -20.82
C LEU A 64 -11.78 -19.13 -21.64
N ASP A 65 -10.83 -18.39 -21.07
CA ASP A 65 -9.58 -18.00 -21.69
C ASP A 65 -8.41 -18.39 -20.79
N ASN A 66 -7.51 -19.22 -21.33
CA ASN A 66 -6.35 -19.73 -20.62
C ASN A 66 -5.41 -18.62 -20.13
N ARG A 67 -5.38 -17.45 -20.77
CA ARG A 67 -4.53 -16.31 -20.37
C ARG A 67 -4.86 -15.79 -18.97
N THR A 68 -6.08 -16.05 -18.49
CA THR A 68 -6.53 -15.59 -17.17
C THR A 68 -6.14 -16.52 -16.03
N PHE A 69 -5.61 -17.72 -16.32
CA PHE A 69 -5.30 -18.72 -15.29
C PHE A 69 -4.16 -18.30 -14.36
N GLU A 70 -3.14 -17.60 -14.86
CA GLU A 70 -2.07 -17.10 -14.00
C GLU A 70 -2.62 -16.06 -13.01
N THR A 71 -3.39 -15.09 -13.50
CA THR A 71 -4.04 -14.08 -12.65
C THR A 71 -5.00 -14.70 -11.63
N LEU A 72 -5.75 -15.75 -12.01
CA LEU A 72 -6.64 -16.46 -11.09
C LEU A 72 -5.90 -17.35 -10.09
N ALA A 73 -4.70 -17.82 -10.42
CA ALA A 73 -3.87 -18.61 -9.52
C ALA A 73 -3.16 -17.73 -8.47
N ASP A 74 -2.83 -16.49 -8.85
CA ASP A 74 -2.23 -15.49 -7.96
C ASP A 74 -3.25 -14.78 -7.05
N TRP A 75 -4.55 -14.93 -7.34
CA TRP A 75 -5.66 -14.33 -6.59
C TRP A 75 -5.98 -15.11 -5.30
#